data_AF-A0A1G2F5J8-F1
#
_entry.id   AF-A0A1G2F5J8-F1
#
_cell.length_a   1.000
_cell.length_b   1.000
_cell.length_c   1.000
_cell.angle_alpha   90.00
_cell.angle_beta   90.00
_cell.angle_gamma   90.00
#
_symmetry.space_group_name_H-M   'P 1'
#
loop_
_entity.id
_entity.type
_entity.pdbx_description
1 polymer ?
#
loop_
_entity_poly.entity_id
_entity_poly.type
_entity_poly.pdbx_seq_one_letter_code
_entity_poly.pdbx_strand_id
1 'polypeptide(L)'
;IKKQPQISEKEFFEFLDSKKDLIDGICITGGEPTIHPDLIDFIQNIKEKGFLIKLDTNGSMPEVLSKLVNEHLLDFIAMDIKTSASKYEKIYPVKSRNAGAAKQLFNRVKKSVEIIKNSGIDYEFRTTTVPGLVKKEDIEEIGKWLKGVKKFALQQFQNKKVLDKKFEKIQPYSEEILKNFQKILEKYINEVELRL
;
A
#
# COMPACT_ATOMS: atom_id res chain seq x y z
N ILE A 1 -15.22 -8.31 7.76
CA ILE A 1 -14.76 -7.06 8.41
C ILE A 1 -15.52 -6.78 9.72
N LYS A 2 -16.87 -6.85 9.79
CA LYS A 2 -17.68 -6.68 11.04
C LYS A 2 -17.42 -7.65 12.23
N LYS A 3 -16.45 -8.56 12.13
CA LYS A 3 -16.13 -9.56 13.18
C LYS A 3 -14.67 -9.51 13.65
N GLN A 4 -13.93 -8.46 13.30
CA GLN A 4 -12.60 -8.24 13.85
C GLN A 4 -12.76 -7.79 15.31
N PRO A 5 -11.97 -8.34 16.26
CA PRO A 5 -11.97 -7.83 17.63
C PRO A 5 -11.61 -6.34 17.61
N GLN A 6 -12.36 -5.55 18.36
CA GLN A 6 -12.07 -4.14 18.60
C GLN A 6 -11.36 -4.04 19.95
N ILE A 7 -10.25 -3.32 19.97
CA ILE A 7 -9.52 -2.99 21.19
C ILE A 7 -9.61 -1.48 21.38
N SER A 8 -9.70 -1.03 22.63
CA SER A 8 -9.61 0.39 22.94
C SER A 8 -8.19 0.90 22.76
N GLU A 9 -8.05 2.21 22.55
CA GLU A 9 -6.74 2.87 22.49
C GLU A 9 -5.95 2.65 23.78
N LYS A 10 -6.63 2.67 24.93
CA LYS A 10 -6.03 2.37 26.24
C LYS A 10 -5.43 0.96 26.27
N GLU A 11 -6.20 -0.07 25.90
CA GLU A 11 -5.71 -1.45 25.86
C GLU A 11 -4.56 -1.62 24.87
N PHE A 12 -4.60 -0.92 23.74
CA PHE A 12 -3.51 -0.90 22.77
C PHE A 12 -2.21 -0.35 23.37
N PHE A 13 -2.26 0.80 24.06
CA PHE A 13 -1.07 1.39 24.65
C PHE A 13 -0.55 0.61 25.86
N GLU A 14 -1.43 0.01 26.67
CA GLU A 14 -1.02 -0.91 27.74
C GLU A 14 -0.30 -2.14 27.16
N PHE A 15 -0.82 -2.70 26.07
CA PHE A 15 -0.15 -3.79 25.35
C PHE A 15 1.21 -3.33 24.80
N LEU A 16 1.26 -2.16 24.18
CA LEU A 16 2.47 -1.62 23.58
C LEU A 16 3.57 -1.41 24.63
N ASP A 17 3.22 -0.86 25.79
CA ASP A 17 4.14 -0.66 26.92
C ASP A 17 4.66 -2.02 27.44
N SER A 18 3.81 -3.06 27.47
CA SER A 18 4.22 -4.43 27.84
C SER A 18 5.20 -5.07 26.85
N LYS A 19 5.34 -4.52 25.64
CA LYS A 19 6.18 -5.05 24.55
C LYS A 19 7.35 -4.14 24.19
N LYS A 20 7.57 -3.03 24.91
CA LYS A 20 8.60 -2.04 24.60
C LYS A 20 9.99 -2.63 24.39
N ASP A 21 10.37 -3.65 25.16
CA ASP A 21 11.70 -4.28 25.05
C ASP A 21 11.75 -5.44 24.04
N LEU A 22 10.63 -5.74 23.36
CA LEU A 22 10.49 -6.87 22.44
C LEU A 22 10.19 -6.47 21.00
N ILE A 23 9.67 -5.26 20.76
CA ILE A 23 9.32 -4.79 19.42
C ILE A 23 9.92 -3.41 19.16
N ASP A 24 10.48 -3.23 17.96
CA ASP A 24 11.12 -1.97 17.57
C ASP A 24 10.14 -0.97 16.95
N GLY A 25 9.03 -1.46 16.39
CA GLY A 25 8.13 -0.61 15.62
C GLY A 25 6.75 -1.19 15.35
N ILE A 26 5.87 -0.33 14.86
CA ILE A 26 4.46 -0.60 14.61
C ILE A 26 4.15 -0.38 13.14
N CYS A 27 3.49 -1.37 12.53
CA CYS A 27 2.94 -1.26 11.19
C CYS A 27 1.47 -0.83 11.26
N ILE A 28 1.19 0.40 10.87
CA ILE A 28 -0.17 0.92 10.74
C ILE A 28 -0.71 0.52 9.36
N THR A 29 -1.69 -0.37 9.37
CA THR A 29 -2.26 -1.01 8.18
C THR A 29 -3.75 -1.26 8.38
N GLY A 30 -4.39 -2.02 7.49
CA GLY A 30 -5.80 -2.39 7.58
C GLY A 30 -6.58 -1.96 6.34
N GLY A 31 -7.65 -1.20 6.53
CA GLY A 31 -8.42 -0.60 5.43
C GLY A 31 -7.58 0.43 4.67
N GLU A 32 -7.93 1.70 4.79
CA GLU A 32 -7.03 2.79 4.41
C GLU A 32 -6.80 3.66 5.65
N PRO A 33 -5.64 3.56 6.33
CA PRO A 33 -5.42 4.28 7.58
C PRO A 33 -5.61 5.78 7.43
N THR A 34 -5.22 6.36 6.29
CA THR A 34 -5.26 7.81 6.06
C THR A 34 -6.66 8.42 5.94
N ILE A 35 -7.73 7.62 5.99
CA ILE A 35 -9.11 8.13 6.09
C ILE A 35 -9.51 8.47 7.53
N HIS A 36 -8.75 8.00 8.52
CA HIS A 36 -9.05 8.18 9.93
C HIS A 36 -8.55 9.57 10.39
N PRO A 37 -9.42 10.42 10.96
CA PRO A 37 -9.08 11.81 11.30
C PRO A 37 -8.08 11.93 12.46
N ASP A 38 -8.05 10.93 13.34
CA ASP A 38 -7.22 10.80 14.53
C ASP A 38 -5.87 10.12 14.27
N LEU A 39 -5.59 9.70 13.02
CA LEU A 39 -4.37 8.96 12.67
C LEU A 39 -3.08 9.69 13.09
N ILE A 40 -3.05 11.02 12.93
CA ILE A 40 -1.84 11.82 13.18
C ILE A 40 -1.53 11.85 14.68
N ASP A 41 -2.52 12.19 15.50
CA ASP A 41 -2.40 12.23 16.96
C ASP A 41 -2.04 10.83 17.50
N PHE A 42 -2.66 9.80 16.94
CA PHE A 42 -2.35 8.41 17.29
C PHE A 42 -0.89 8.03 16.99
N ILE A 43 -0.36 8.43 15.83
CA ILE A 43 1.05 8.19 15.48
C ILE A 43 1.99 8.98 16.39
N GLN A 44 1.66 10.24 16.71
CA GLN A 44 2.44 11.06 17.63
C GLN A 44 2.57 10.37 19.00
N ASN A 45 1.47 9.90 19.57
CA ASN A 45 1.46 9.16 20.84
C ASN A 45 2.36 7.90 20.81
N ILE A 46 2.42 7.19 19.67
CA ILE A 46 3.32 6.05 19.52
C ILE A 46 4.79 6.49 19.41
N LYS A 47 5.08 7.53 18.62
CA LYS A 47 6.45 8.06 18.46
C LYS A 47 7.00 8.58 19.78
N GLU A 48 6.19 9.21 20.62
CA GLU A 48 6.57 9.65 21.98
C GLU A 48 7.05 8.49 22.86
N LYS A 49 6.56 7.27 22.63
CA LYS A 49 7.00 6.06 23.33
C LYS A 49 8.28 5.45 22.75
N GLY A 50 8.80 5.99 21.64
CA GLY A 50 10.09 5.62 21.05
C GLY A 50 10.04 4.55 19.97
N PHE A 51 8.86 4.19 19.46
CA PHE A 51 8.74 3.16 18.43
C PHE A 51 8.93 3.72 17.01
N LEU A 52 9.44 2.87 16.12
CA LEU A 52 9.44 3.11 14.68
C LEU A 52 8.03 2.92 14.09
N ILE A 53 7.68 3.68 13.06
CA ILE A 53 6.38 3.62 12.41
C ILE A 53 6.52 3.26 10.94
N LYS A 54 5.83 2.20 10.54
CA LYS A 54 5.59 1.84 9.16
C LYS A 54 4.13 2.11 8.79
N LEU A 55 3.89 2.83 7.70
CA LEU A 55 2.54 3.06 7.16
C LEU A 55 2.29 2.23 5.90
N ASP A 56 1.21 1.46 5.89
CA ASP A 56 0.67 0.82 4.70
C ASP A 56 -0.53 1.63 4.17
N THR A 57 -0.47 2.10 2.92
CA THR A 57 -1.51 2.93 2.31
C THR A 57 -1.79 2.54 0.85
N ASN A 58 -2.99 2.84 0.35
CA ASN A 58 -3.32 2.82 -1.07
C ASN A 58 -3.08 4.17 -1.78
N GLY A 59 -2.63 5.19 -1.03
CA GLY A 59 -2.28 6.52 -1.54
C GLY A 59 -3.45 7.40 -1.96
N SER A 60 -4.69 7.08 -1.57
CA SER A 60 -5.86 7.88 -1.91
C SER A 60 -5.98 9.20 -1.16
N MET A 61 -5.19 9.42 -0.08
CA MET A 61 -5.17 10.66 0.71
C MET A 61 -3.80 11.35 0.74
N PRO A 62 -3.35 11.99 -0.37
CA PRO A 62 -2.06 12.66 -0.43
C PRO A 62 -1.91 13.81 0.57
N GLU A 63 -3.00 14.48 0.97
CA GLU A 63 -2.94 15.57 1.95
C GLU A 63 -2.52 15.08 3.34
N VAL A 64 -3.08 13.95 3.80
CA VAL A 64 -2.72 13.32 5.08
C VAL A 64 -1.30 12.79 5.01
N LEU A 65 -0.95 12.13 3.89
CA LEU A 65 0.40 11.62 3.68
C LEU A 65 1.45 12.74 3.71
N SER A 66 1.18 13.89 3.06
CA SER A 66 2.07 15.04 3.11
C SER A 66 2.27 15.55 4.53
N LYS A 67 1.21 15.58 5.35
CA LYS A 67 1.31 16.04 6.74
C LYS A 67 2.17 15.08 7.57
N LEU A 68 1.94 13.77 7.45
CA LEU A 68 2.74 12.74 8.13
C LEU A 68 4.23 12.80 7.76
N VAL A 69 4.54 13.03 6.48
CA VAL A 69 5.93 13.19 6.00
C VAL A 69 6.55 14.47 6.56
N ASN A 70 5.85 15.61 6.45
CA ASN A 70 6.36 16.92 6.88
C ASN A 70 6.58 17.00 8.41
N GLU A 71 5.79 16.26 9.19
CA GLU A 71 5.93 16.19 10.64
C GLU A 71 6.91 15.08 11.10
N HIS A 72 7.60 14.41 10.16
CA HIS A 72 8.57 13.34 10.44
C HIS A 72 7.99 12.19 11.29
N LEU A 73 6.74 11.83 11.03
CA LEU A 73 5.99 10.84 11.82
C LEU A 73 6.14 9.40 11.33
N LEU A 74 6.80 9.18 10.20
CA LEU A 74 6.93 7.87 9.56
C LEU A 74 8.40 7.51 9.38
N ASP A 75 8.74 6.25 9.63
CA ASP A 75 10.08 5.69 9.42
C ASP A 75 10.12 4.80 8.16
N PHE A 76 8.97 4.27 7.73
CA PHE A 76 8.83 3.51 6.48
C PHE A 76 7.44 3.66 5.86
N ILE A 77 7.36 3.66 4.52
CA ILE A 77 6.09 3.72 3.79
C ILE A 77 5.98 2.55 2.80
N ALA A 78 4.93 1.73 2.92
CA ALA A 78 4.53 0.79 1.88
C ALA A 78 3.27 1.28 1.19
N MET A 79 3.33 1.51 -0.12
CA MET A 79 2.16 1.96 -0.89
C MET A 79 1.71 0.93 -1.93
N ASP A 80 0.43 0.59 -1.88
CA ASP A 80 -0.21 -0.30 -2.84
C ASP A 80 -0.49 0.40 -4.17
N ILE A 81 0.10 -0.13 -5.24
CA ILE A 81 -0.20 0.20 -6.63
C ILE A 81 -1.15 -0.86 -7.16
N LYS A 82 -2.44 -0.51 -7.23
CA LYS A 82 -3.51 -1.50 -7.47
C LYS A 82 -3.58 -2.01 -8.91
N THR A 83 -3.13 -1.23 -9.89
CA THR A 83 -3.06 -1.60 -11.31
C THR A 83 -2.28 -0.55 -12.10
N SER A 84 -2.17 -0.74 -13.41
CA SER A 84 -1.73 0.26 -14.39
C SER A 84 -2.50 1.59 -14.36
N ALA A 85 -1.84 2.68 -14.74
CA ALA A 85 -2.43 4.00 -14.82
C ALA A 85 -3.75 4.02 -15.62
N SER A 86 -3.80 3.29 -16.74
CA SER A 86 -4.97 3.23 -17.63
C SER A 86 -6.18 2.49 -17.06
N LYS A 87 -5.99 1.66 -16.01
CA LYS A 87 -7.06 0.84 -15.43
C LYS A 87 -7.57 1.32 -14.08
N TYR A 88 -6.98 2.35 -13.48
CA TYR A 88 -7.50 2.91 -12.22
C TYR A 88 -8.98 3.29 -12.29
N GLU A 89 -9.48 3.68 -13.47
CA GLU A 89 -10.90 3.95 -13.70
C GLU A 89 -11.83 2.72 -13.60
N LYS A 90 -11.28 1.52 -13.79
CA LYS A 90 -12.06 0.27 -13.91
C LYS A 90 -12.14 -0.53 -12.61
N ILE A 91 -11.13 -0.41 -11.74
CA ILE A 91 -11.04 -1.23 -10.51
C ILE A 91 -11.78 -0.63 -9.32
N TYR A 92 -12.00 0.68 -9.26
CA TYR A 92 -12.73 1.26 -8.16
C TYR A 92 -14.23 1.37 -8.48
N PRO A 93 -15.11 0.70 -7.70
CA PRO A 93 -16.54 0.86 -7.82
C PRO A 93 -16.93 2.20 -7.21
N VAL A 94 -16.61 3.29 -7.91
CA VAL A 94 -17.25 4.56 -7.58
C VAL A 94 -18.73 4.35 -7.90
N LYS A 95 -19.54 4.16 -6.85
CA LYS A 95 -21.01 4.10 -6.97
C LYS A 95 -21.58 5.35 -7.66
N SER A 96 -20.78 6.41 -7.78
CA SER A 96 -20.96 7.50 -8.73
C SER A 96 -20.26 7.15 -10.05
N ARG A 97 -21.04 6.80 -11.08
CA ARG A 97 -20.62 6.54 -12.47
C ARG A 97 -20.11 7.80 -13.18
N ASN A 98 -19.33 8.63 -12.49
CA ASN A 98 -18.78 9.86 -13.03
C ASN A 98 -17.30 9.63 -13.34
N ALA A 99 -16.94 9.59 -14.62
CA ALA A 99 -15.55 9.45 -15.09
C ALA A 99 -14.59 10.44 -14.40
N GLY A 100 -15.09 11.62 -14.01
CA GLY A 100 -14.32 12.62 -13.26
C GLY A 100 -13.83 12.15 -11.89
N ALA A 101 -14.57 11.30 -11.17
CA ALA A 101 -14.19 10.83 -9.83
C ALA A 101 -13.01 9.85 -9.88
N ALA A 102 -12.98 8.99 -10.89
CA ALA A 102 -11.91 8.01 -11.03
C ALA A 102 -10.59 8.64 -11.52
N LYS A 103 -10.67 9.62 -12.44
CA LYS A 103 -9.53 10.44 -12.83
C LYS A 103 -8.97 11.22 -11.64
N GLN A 104 -9.84 11.79 -10.80
CA GLN A 104 -9.42 12.46 -9.57
C GLN A 104 -8.71 11.50 -8.61
N LEU A 105 -9.21 10.28 -8.42
CA LEU A 105 -8.56 9.28 -7.60
C LEU A 105 -7.15 8.94 -8.11
N PHE A 106 -7.01 8.69 -9.42
CA PHE A 106 -5.69 8.41 -10.00
C PHE A 106 -4.72 9.59 -9.80
N ASN A 107 -5.19 10.82 -9.96
CA ASN A 107 -4.38 12.02 -9.69
C ASN A 107 -3.93 12.09 -8.22
N ARG A 108 -4.79 11.71 -7.27
CA ARG A 108 -4.46 11.64 -5.84
C ARG A 108 -3.39 10.58 -5.57
N VAL A 109 -3.55 9.39 -6.13
CA VAL A 109 -2.55 8.31 -6.04
C VAL A 109 -1.21 8.74 -6.65
N LYS A 110 -1.22 9.38 -7.82
CA LYS A 110 -0.01 9.92 -8.44
C LYS A 110 0.68 10.97 -7.57
N LYS A 111 -0.09 11.86 -6.93
CA LYS A 111 0.45 12.83 -5.98
C LYS A 111 1.09 12.14 -4.78
N SER A 112 0.46 11.09 -4.23
CA SER A 112 1.04 10.29 -3.15
C SER A 112 2.35 9.61 -3.54
N VAL A 113 2.44 9.06 -4.75
CA VAL A 113 3.70 8.50 -5.30
C VAL A 113 4.81 9.56 -5.29
N GLU A 114 4.53 10.76 -5.76
CA GLU A 114 5.54 11.84 -5.79
C GLU A 114 5.91 12.34 -4.38
N ILE A 115 4.95 12.40 -3.44
CA ILE A 115 5.24 12.72 -2.03
C ILE A 115 6.20 11.69 -1.45
N ILE A 116 5.91 10.39 -1.62
CA ILE A 116 6.74 9.29 -1.07
C ILE A 116 8.15 9.33 -1.67
N LYS A 117 8.26 9.44 -3.00
CA LYS A 117 9.55 9.46 -3.69
C LYS A 117 10.46 10.59 -3.21
N ASN A 118 9.89 11.75 -2.88
CA ASN A 118 10.62 12.94 -2.48
C ASN A 118 10.65 13.14 -0.95
N SER A 119 10.14 12.19 -0.16
CA SER A 119 10.01 12.32 1.30
C SER A 119 11.34 12.20 2.06
N GLY A 120 12.34 11.53 1.47
CA GLY A 120 13.56 11.12 2.17
C GLY A 120 13.37 9.95 3.15
N ILE A 121 12.13 9.44 3.30
CA ILE A 121 11.79 8.27 4.12
C ILE A 121 12.01 7.02 3.29
N ASP A 122 12.41 5.90 3.92
CA ASP A 122 12.50 4.63 3.19
C ASP A 122 11.11 4.12 2.79
N TYR A 123 11.01 3.52 1.60
CA TYR A 123 9.71 3.13 1.07
C TYR A 123 9.78 1.94 0.11
N GLU A 124 8.62 1.32 -0.06
CA GLU A 124 8.36 0.40 -1.15
C GLU A 124 7.00 0.70 -1.80
N PHE A 125 6.95 0.55 -3.12
CA PHE A 125 5.68 0.34 -3.80
C PHE A 125 5.41 -1.14 -3.92
N ARG A 126 4.16 -1.57 -4.00
CA ARG A 126 3.84 -3.00 -4.19
C ARG A 126 2.57 -3.22 -4.97
N THR A 127 2.45 -4.38 -5.60
CA THR A 127 1.21 -4.80 -6.25
C THR A 127 0.91 -6.27 -6.00
N THR A 128 -0.36 -6.59 -5.79
CA THR A 128 -0.84 -7.99 -5.75
C THR A 128 -1.24 -8.43 -7.14
N THR A 129 -0.56 -9.45 -7.67
CA THR A 129 -0.70 -9.95 -9.04
C THR A 129 -1.90 -10.90 -9.19
N VAL A 130 -3.11 -10.35 -9.11
CA VAL A 130 -4.35 -11.12 -9.24
C VAL A 130 -4.59 -11.49 -10.72
N PRO A 131 -4.61 -12.79 -11.08
CA PRO A 131 -4.82 -13.20 -12.47
C PRO A 131 -6.15 -12.72 -13.04
N GLY A 132 -6.11 -12.24 -14.27
CA GLY A 132 -7.25 -11.60 -14.94
C GLY A 132 -7.42 -10.11 -14.65
N LEU A 133 -6.98 -9.61 -13.48
CA LEU A 133 -6.98 -8.18 -13.16
C LEU A 133 -5.66 -7.50 -13.50
N VAL A 134 -4.55 -8.09 -13.04
CA VAL A 134 -3.19 -7.64 -13.31
C VAL A 134 -2.57 -8.59 -14.33
N LYS A 135 -2.29 -8.06 -15.51
CA LYS A 135 -1.69 -8.77 -16.64
C LYS A 135 -0.31 -8.21 -16.95
N LYS A 136 0.40 -8.88 -17.85
CA LYS A 136 1.73 -8.48 -18.31
C LYS A 136 1.78 -7.00 -18.75
N GLU A 137 0.76 -6.55 -19.46
CA GLU A 137 0.66 -5.17 -19.96
C GLU A 137 0.55 -4.18 -18.80
N ASP A 138 -0.12 -4.56 -17.71
CA ASP A 138 -0.23 -3.70 -16.54
C ASP A 138 1.10 -3.56 -15.81
N ILE A 139 1.87 -4.64 -15.72
CA ILE A 139 3.19 -4.63 -15.12
C ILE A 139 4.14 -3.70 -15.91
N GLU A 140 4.08 -3.76 -17.24
CA GLU A 140 4.83 -2.86 -18.12
C GLU A 140 4.42 -1.38 -17.94
N GLU A 141 3.10 -1.10 -17.84
CA GLU A 141 2.61 0.26 -17.58
C GLU A 141 2.99 0.77 -16.18
N ILE A 142 2.93 -0.09 -15.16
CA ILE A 142 3.38 0.24 -13.79
C ILE A 142 4.87 0.57 -13.80
N GLY A 143 5.70 -0.25 -14.45
CA GLY A 143 7.13 0.00 -14.58
C GLY A 143 7.42 1.35 -15.23
N LYS A 144 6.76 1.66 -16.36
CA LYS A 144 6.91 2.96 -17.03
C LYS A 144 6.50 4.14 -16.16
N TRP A 145 5.38 4.03 -15.45
CA TRP A 145 4.89 5.09 -14.57
C TRP A 145 5.83 5.32 -13.37
N LEU A 146 6.32 4.24 -12.76
CA LEU A 146 7.15 4.28 -11.56
C LEU A 146 8.65 4.21 -11.87
N LYS A 147 9.06 4.65 -13.07
CA LYS A 147 10.46 4.61 -13.48
C LYS A 147 11.34 5.35 -12.47
N GLY A 148 12.41 4.69 -12.02
CA GLY A 148 13.40 5.22 -11.10
C GLY A 148 13.01 5.16 -9.61
N VAL A 149 11.89 4.53 -9.25
CA VAL A 149 11.59 4.28 -7.82
C VAL A 149 12.61 3.29 -7.22
N LYS A 150 12.87 3.44 -5.92
CA LYS A 150 13.90 2.65 -5.22
C LYS A 150 13.54 1.17 -5.18
N LYS A 151 12.35 0.83 -4.65
CA LYS A 151 11.96 -0.55 -4.38
C LYS A 151 10.51 -0.81 -4.78
N PHE A 152 10.28 -1.98 -5.40
CA PHE A 152 8.95 -2.46 -5.73
C PHE A 152 8.78 -3.94 -5.38
N ALA A 153 7.74 -4.28 -4.63
CA ALA A 153 7.42 -5.66 -4.30
C ALA A 153 6.28 -6.21 -5.18
N LEU A 154 6.55 -7.30 -5.90
CA LEU A 154 5.58 -8.04 -6.69
C LEU A 154 5.02 -9.19 -5.84
N GLN A 155 3.78 -9.06 -5.38
CA GLN A 155 3.15 -10.01 -4.47
C GLN A 155 2.27 -11.01 -5.24
N GLN A 156 2.45 -12.31 -4.98
CA GLN A 156 1.56 -13.36 -5.49
C GLN A 156 0.18 -13.22 -4.85
N PHE A 157 -0.85 -13.33 -5.67
CA PHE A 157 -2.22 -13.40 -5.18
C PHE A 157 -2.47 -14.72 -4.43
N GLN A 158 -3.14 -14.64 -3.28
CA GLN A 158 -3.50 -15.81 -2.47
C GLN A 158 -5.03 -16.00 -2.49
N ASN A 159 -5.49 -17.13 -3.04
CA ASN A 159 -6.93 -17.42 -3.21
C ASN A 159 -7.61 -18.03 -1.97
N LYS A 160 -6.88 -18.23 -0.87
CA LYS A 160 -7.38 -18.87 0.36
C LYS A 160 -8.24 -17.97 1.25
N LYS A 161 -7.90 -16.67 1.32
CA LYS A 161 -8.59 -15.67 2.17
C LYS A 161 -8.88 -14.44 1.33
N VAL A 162 -10.03 -14.45 0.64
CA VAL A 162 -10.43 -13.37 -0.28
C VAL A 162 -11.68 -12.66 0.22
N LEU A 163 -11.80 -11.39 -0.14
CA LEU A 163 -12.97 -10.59 0.22
C LEU A 163 -14.22 -10.97 -0.58
N ASP A 164 -14.04 -11.22 -1.88
CA ASP A 164 -15.09 -11.65 -2.79
C ASP A 164 -14.83 -13.10 -3.18
N LYS A 165 -15.77 -13.99 -2.84
CA LYS A 165 -15.66 -15.44 -3.02
C LYS A 165 -15.40 -15.85 -4.46
N LYS A 166 -15.73 -15.02 -5.46
CA LYS A 166 -15.41 -15.34 -6.86
C LYS A 166 -13.90 -15.48 -7.10
N PHE A 167 -13.07 -14.84 -6.28
CA PHE A 167 -11.62 -14.92 -6.37
C PHE A 167 -11.04 -16.22 -5.76
N GLU A 168 -11.82 -17.00 -4.99
CA GLU A 168 -11.36 -18.29 -4.45
C GLU A 168 -11.02 -19.28 -5.58
N LYS A 169 -11.74 -19.17 -6.70
CA LYS A 169 -11.57 -20.03 -7.88
C LYS A 169 -10.43 -19.59 -8.81
N ILE A 170 -9.88 -18.39 -8.60
CA ILE A 170 -8.79 -17.89 -9.43
C ILE A 170 -7.49 -18.53 -8.95
N GLN A 171 -6.83 -19.27 -9.84
CA GLN A 171 -5.52 -19.85 -9.55
C GLN A 171 -4.48 -18.74 -9.59
N PRO A 172 -3.61 -18.60 -8.57
CA PRO A 172 -2.48 -17.67 -8.60
C PRO A 172 -1.57 -17.90 -9.82
N TYR A 173 -0.89 -16.86 -10.30
CA TYR A 173 0.15 -17.05 -11.30
C TYR A 173 1.27 -17.94 -10.76
N SER A 174 1.82 -18.79 -11.62
CA SER A 174 3.01 -19.59 -11.28
C SER A 174 4.21 -18.69 -11.00
N GLU A 175 5.17 -19.20 -10.23
CA GLU A 175 6.44 -18.50 -9.97
C GLU A 175 7.16 -18.12 -11.26
N GLU A 176 7.10 -18.96 -12.31
CA GLU A 176 7.67 -18.67 -13.62
C GLU A 176 7.07 -17.40 -14.26
N ILE A 177 5.74 -17.27 -14.23
CA ILE A 177 5.06 -16.08 -14.74
C ILE A 177 5.45 -14.85 -13.92
N LEU A 178 5.53 -14.98 -12.59
CA LEU A 178 5.89 -13.87 -11.73
C LEU A 178 7.35 -13.44 -11.90
N LYS A 179 8.28 -14.36 -12.14
CA LYS A 179 9.66 -14.06 -12.53
C LYS A 179 9.72 -13.30 -13.86
N ASN A 180 8.84 -13.62 -14.81
CA ASN A 180 8.74 -12.85 -16.05
C ASN A 180 8.21 -11.42 -15.80
N PHE A 181 7.27 -11.24 -14.86
CA PHE A 181 6.81 -9.90 -14.46
C PHE A 181 7.89 -9.11 -13.72
N GLN A 182 8.64 -9.76 -12.83
CA GLN A 182 9.80 -9.17 -12.15
C GLN A 182 10.81 -8.61 -13.16
N LYS A 183 11.23 -9.41 -14.14
CA LYS A 183 12.13 -8.98 -15.23
C LYS A 183 11.63 -7.80 -16.05
N ILE A 184 10.31 -7.61 -16.14
CA ILE A 184 9.73 -6.44 -16.82
C ILE A 184 9.92 -5.19 -15.95
N LEU A 185 9.62 -5.28 -14.65
CA LEU A 185 9.79 -4.15 -13.73
C LEU A 185 11.25 -3.75 -13.54
N GLU A 186 12.17 -4.71 -13.53
CA GLU A 186 13.62 -4.47 -13.40
C GLU A 186 14.20 -3.58 -14.53
N LYS A 187 13.49 -3.42 -15.65
CA LYS A 187 13.87 -2.46 -16.71
C LYS A 187 13.66 -1.00 -16.30
N TYR A 188 12.84 -0.75 -15.27
CA TYR A 188 12.37 0.57 -14.88
C TYR A 188 12.64 0.90 -13.41
N ILE A 189 12.73 -0.11 -12.55
CA ILE A 189 12.77 0.00 -11.09
C ILE A 189 14.10 -0.60 -10.59
N ASN A 190 14.70 0.04 -9.59
CA ASN A 190 16.06 -0.33 -9.14
C ASN A 190 16.10 -1.67 -8.41
N GLU A 191 15.18 -1.89 -7.47
CA GLU A 191 15.04 -3.15 -6.73
C GLU A 191 13.63 -3.70 -6.89
N VAL A 192 13.50 -4.92 -7.43
CA VAL A 192 12.21 -5.60 -7.56
C VAL A 192 12.24 -6.91 -6.76
N GLU A 193 11.44 -6.97 -5.71
CA GLU A 193 11.32 -8.12 -4.82
C GLU A 193 10.11 -8.98 -5.20
N LEU A 194 10.31 -10.29 -5.34
CA LEU A 194 9.21 -11.24 -5.56
C LEU A 194 8.76 -11.84 -4.22
N ARG A 195 7.47 -11.70 -3.88
CA ARG A 195 6.86 -12.26 -2.67
C ARG A 195 5.82 -13.32 -3.04
N LEU A 196 6.14 -14.59 -2.81
CA LEU A 196 5.31 -15.76 -3.13
C LEU A 196 4.41 -16.13 -1.94
#